data_AF-A0A7S3FIS1-F1
#
_entry.id   AF-A0A7S3FIS1-F1
#
_cell.length_a   1.000
_cell.length_b   1.000
_cell.length_c   1.000
_cell.angle_alpha   90.00
_cell.angle_beta   90.00
_cell.angle_gamma   90.00
#
_symmetry.space_group_name_H-M   'P 1'
#
loop_
_entity.id
_entity.type
_entity.pdbx_description
1 polymer ?
#
loop_
_entity_poly.entity_id
_entity_poly.type
_entity_poly.pdbx_seq_one_letter_code
_entity_poly.pdbx_strand_id
1 'polypeptide(L)'
;LPVIATNWSGPTAFLDEQVGYPVEYTLQPVDPKMKLIGHSWAEPDVAHLRKLMRRAVTSPDEVKQKGVSARRRMVDHFGPDALAVQVEAELRRIEAILAQRSGKRSQKQPAILGSQ
;
A
#
# COMPACT_ATOMS: atom_id res chain seq x y z
N LEU A 1 -0.83 19.51 -7.43
CA LEU A 1 0.29 19.05 -8.28
C LEU A 1 0.15 17.55 -8.45
N PRO A 2 0.13 16.99 -9.67
CA PRO A 2 0.12 15.55 -9.89
C PRO A 2 1.53 14.96 -9.72
N VAL A 3 1.61 13.65 -9.49
CA VAL A 3 2.86 12.91 -9.25
C VAL A 3 3.11 11.91 -10.38
N ILE A 4 4.38 11.78 -10.76
CA ILE A 4 4.89 10.71 -11.63
C ILE A 4 5.75 9.80 -10.76
N ALA A 5 5.44 8.50 -10.70
CA ALA A 5 6.21 7.52 -9.94
C ALA A 5 6.11 6.13 -10.59
N THR A 6 7.04 5.23 -10.31
CA THR A 6 6.94 3.83 -10.75
C THR A 6 5.67 3.19 -10.20
N ASN A 7 4.99 2.41 -11.04
CA ASN A 7 3.76 1.71 -10.69
C ASN A 7 4.04 0.45 -9.84
N TRP A 8 4.79 0.59 -8.76
CA TRP A 8 5.27 -0.53 -7.94
C TRP A 8 5.25 -0.21 -6.46
N SER A 9 4.93 -1.22 -5.64
CA SER A 9 4.98 -1.15 -4.17
C SER A 9 4.11 -0.02 -3.59
N GLY A 10 4.51 0.57 -2.46
CA GLY A 10 3.75 1.59 -1.71
C GLY A 10 2.97 2.62 -2.55
N PRO A 11 3.56 3.26 -3.58
CA PRO A 11 2.82 4.14 -4.48
C PRO A 11 1.52 3.56 -5.05
N THR A 12 1.45 2.27 -5.38
CA THR A 12 0.26 1.66 -6.00
C THR A 12 -0.94 1.60 -5.05
N ALA A 13 -0.74 1.78 -3.74
CA ALA A 13 -1.83 1.83 -2.77
C ALA A 13 -2.73 3.06 -2.99
N PHE A 14 -2.20 4.15 -3.56
CA PHE A 14 -2.93 5.41 -3.69
C PHE A 14 -2.75 6.12 -5.05
N LEU A 15 -1.73 5.75 -5.84
CA LEU A 15 -1.46 6.32 -7.16
C LEU A 15 -1.99 5.40 -8.27
N ASP A 16 -2.79 5.98 -9.17
CA ASP A 16 -3.18 5.37 -10.44
C ASP A 16 -3.32 6.43 -11.53
N GLU A 17 -3.78 6.02 -12.71
CA GLU A 17 -4.00 6.91 -13.86
C GLU A 17 -5.10 7.96 -13.65
N GLN A 18 -5.97 7.83 -12.66
CA GLN A 18 -7.00 8.85 -12.39
C GLN A 18 -6.43 10.03 -11.61
N VAL A 19 -5.44 9.78 -10.75
CA VAL A 19 -4.89 10.79 -9.82
C VAL A 19 -3.43 11.16 -10.08
N GLY A 20 -2.75 10.46 -10.97
CA GLY A 20 -1.38 10.82 -11.36
C GLY A 20 -0.92 10.09 -12.62
N TYR A 21 0.36 9.75 -12.63
CA TYR A 21 1.06 9.19 -13.79
C TYR A 21 1.93 8.00 -13.36
N PRO A 22 1.34 6.80 -13.21
CA PRO A 22 2.08 5.59 -12.91
C PRO A 22 2.96 5.20 -14.10
N VAL A 23 4.27 5.11 -13.90
CA VAL A 23 5.25 4.71 -14.91
C VAL A 23 5.36 3.19 -14.90
N GLU A 24 5.38 2.59 -16.09
CA GLU A 24 5.72 1.18 -16.26
C GLU A 24 7.14 0.90 -15.77
N TYR A 25 7.42 -0.35 -15.40
CA TYR A 25 8.71 -0.74 -14.84
C TYR A 25 9.03 -2.20 -15.18
N THR A 26 10.30 -2.56 -15.03
CA THR A 26 10.75 -3.94 -14.97
C THR A 26 11.42 -4.18 -13.62
N LEU A 27 11.34 -5.41 -13.10
CA LEU A 27 12.06 -5.75 -11.86
C LEU A 27 13.49 -6.16 -12.20
N GLN A 28 14.44 -5.46 -11.61
CA GLN A 28 15.86 -5.75 -11.73
C GLN A 28 16.41 -6.16 -10.37
N PRO A 29 17.23 -7.23 -10.27
CA PRO A 29 17.88 -7.58 -9.02
C PRO A 29 18.68 -6.41 -8.43
N VAL A 30 18.65 -6.25 -7.12
CA VAL A 30 19.51 -5.26 -6.44
C VAL A 30 20.98 -5.66 -6.61
N ASP A 31 21.88 -4.67 -6.70
CA ASP A 31 23.33 -4.92 -6.75
C ASP A 31 23.74 -5.85 -5.58
N PRO A 32 24.37 -7.00 -5.87
CA PRO A 32 24.83 -7.95 -4.85
C PRO A 32 25.67 -7.31 -3.74
N LYS A 33 26.41 -6.22 -4.03
CA LYS A 33 27.23 -5.49 -3.06
C LYS A 33 26.42 -4.86 -1.93
N MET A 34 25.13 -4.59 -2.16
CA MET A 34 24.23 -4.02 -1.14
C MET A 34 23.77 -5.03 -0.08
N LYS A 35 24.10 -6.33 -0.25
CA LYS A 35 23.70 -7.42 0.68
C LYS A 35 22.18 -7.55 0.88
N LEU A 36 21.37 -7.12 -0.09
CA LEU A 36 19.91 -7.24 -0.12
C LEU A 36 19.50 -8.44 -0.99
N ILE A 37 19.87 -9.65 -0.55
CA ILE A 37 19.66 -10.89 -1.31
C ILE A 37 18.15 -11.15 -1.48
N GLY A 38 17.73 -11.42 -2.71
CA GLY A 38 16.33 -11.68 -3.04
C GLY A 38 15.47 -10.44 -3.26
N HIS A 39 16.04 -9.24 -3.10
CA HIS A 39 15.34 -7.99 -3.40
C HIS A 39 15.52 -7.57 -4.87
N SER A 40 14.56 -6.78 -5.36
CA SER A 40 14.59 -6.18 -6.70
C SER A 40 14.20 -4.71 -6.66
N TRP A 41 14.77 -3.92 -7.56
CA TRP A 41 14.37 -2.57 -7.89
C TRP A 41 13.31 -2.57 -8.99
N ALA A 42 12.35 -1.65 -8.89
CA ALA A 42 11.47 -1.32 -10.01
C ALA A 42 12.18 -0.31 -10.91
N GLU A 43 12.85 -0.82 -11.92
CA GLU A 43 13.54 -0.01 -12.92
C GLU A 43 12.50 0.63 -13.86
N PRO A 44 12.36 1.96 -13.88
CA PRO A 44 11.33 2.63 -14.68
C PRO A 44 11.57 2.45 -16.19
N ASP A 45 10.49 2.28 -16.95
CA ASP A 45 10.56 2.39 -18.40
C ASP A 45 10.84 3.85 -18.79
N VAL A 46 12.04 4.09 -19.31
CA VAL A 46 12.52 5.44 -19.66
C VAL A 46 11.71 6.04 -20.81
N ALA A 47 11.27 5.25 -21.78
CA ALA A 47 10.48 5.74 -22.91
C ALA A 47 9.09 6.18 -22.46
N HIS A 48 8.45 5.40 -21.60
CA HIS A 48 7.16 5.72 -21.00
C HIS A 48 7.26 6.93 -20.08
N LEU A 49 8.27 6.99 -19.19
CA LEU A 49 8.53 8.16 -18.34
C LEU A 49 8.63 9.44 -19.18
N ARG A 50 9.43 9.40 -20.25
CA ARG A 50 9.58 10.53 -21.19
C ARG A 50 8.26 10.96 -21.81
N LYS A 51 7.38 10.01 -22.15
CA LYS A 51 6.05 10.29 -22.70
C LYS A 51 5.16 10.98 -21.66
N LEU A 52 5.15 10.48 -20.42
CA LEU A 52 4.36 11.05 -19.32
C LEU A 52 4.82 12.45 -18.95
N MET A 53 6.14 12.69 -18.86
CA MET A 53 6.70 14.02 -18.60
C MET A 53 6.29 15.03 -19.67
N ARG A 54 6.36 14.65 -20.96
CA ARG A 54 5.89 15.53 -22.06
C ARG A 54 4.39 15.79 -21.95
N ARG A 55 3.57 14.75 -21.73
CA ARG A 55 2.12 14.89 -21.58
C ARG A 55 1.73 15.86 -20.46
N ALA A 56 2.41 15.77 -19.31
CA ALA A 56 2.16 16.65 -18.18
C ALA A 56 2.44 18.12 -18.52
N VAL A 57 3.53 18.40 -19.25
CA VAL A 57 3.87 19.77 -19.67
C VAL A 57 2.90 20.29 -20.74
N THR A 58 2.50 19.44 -21.69
CA THR A 58 1.65 19.86 -22.81
C THR A 58 0.15 19.88 -22.48
N SER A 59 -0.26 19.40 -21.29
CA SER A 59 -1.68 19.26 -20.91
C SER A 59 -1.96 19.84 -19.51
N PRO A 60 -1.87 21.18 -19.31
CA PRO A 60 -2.01 21.79 -17.98
C PRO A 60 -3.35 21.52 -17.29
N ASP A 61 -4.44 21.45 -18.05
CA ASP A 61 -5.77 21.16 -17.50
C ASP A 61 -5.86 19.75 -16.93
N GLU A 62 -5.30 18.76 -17.63
CA GLU A 62 -5.23 17.38 -17.16
C GLU A 62 -4.43 17.30 -15.85
N VAL A 63 -3.27 17.97 -15.80
CA VAL A 63 -2.41 18.07 -14.61
C VAL A 63 -3.17 18.67 -13.42
N LYS A 64 -3.93 19.73 -13.67
CA LYS A 64 -4.76 20.39 -12.63
C LYS A 64 -5.85 19.45 -12.13
N GLN A 65 -6.59 18.81 -13.04
CA GLN A 65 -7.67 17.88 -12.71
C GLN A 65 -7.15 16.69 -11.89
N LYS A 66 -6.07 16.03 -12.33
CA LYS A 66 -5.42 14.95 -11.59
C LYS A 66 -5.00 15.40 -10.19
N GLY A 67 -4.43 16.61 -10.06
CA GLY A 67 -4.06 17.16 -8.77
C GLY A 67 -5.23 17.35 -7.80
N VAL A 68 -6.39 17.80 -8.30
CA VAL A 68 -7.62 17.91 -7.50
C VAL A 68 -8.10 16.52 -7.06
N SER A 69 -8.16 15.58 -7.99
CA SER A 69 -8.57 14.19 -7.72
C SER A 69 -7.63 13.51 -6.72
N ALA A 70 -6.32 13.71 -6.86
CA ALA A 70 -5.31 13.18 -5.93
C ALA A 70 -5.51 13.71 -4.52
N ARG A 71 -5.71 15.03 -4.36
CA ARG A 71 -5.96 15.63 -3.05
C ARG A 71 -7.22 15.05 -2.42
N ARG A 72 -8.30 14.96 -3.19
CA ARG A 72 -9.57 14.37 -2.72
C ARG A 72 -9.36 12.93 -2.25
N ARG A 73 -8.72 12.08 -3.06
CA ARG A 73 -8.44 10.69 -2.69
C ARG A 73 -7.68 10.60 -1.36
N MET A 74 -6.63 11.40 -1.20
CA MET A 74 -5.82 11.39 0.01
C MET A 74 -6.62 11.80 1.23
N VAL A 75 -7.42 12.87 1.15
CA VAL A 75 -8.27 13.30 2.27
C VAL A 75 -9.32 12.25 2.61
N ASP A 76 -10.00 11.71 1.59
CA ASP A 76 -11.13 10.80 1.78
C ASP A 76 -10.71 9.42 2.31
N HIS A 77 -9.50 8.92 2.00
CA HIS A 77 -9.12 7.53 2.27
C HIS A 77 -7.83 7.36 3.09
N PHE A 78 -6.91 8.32 3.02
CA PHE A 78 -5.56 8.21 3.59
C PHE A 78 -5.24 9.35 4.58
N GLY A 79 -6.23 10.18 4.90
CA GLY A 79 -6.12 11.20 5.95
C GLY A 79 -6.15 10.57 7.34
N PRO A 80 -5.70 11.29 8.38
CA PRO A 80 -5.64 10.77 9.74
C PRO A 80 -6.98 10.18 10.22
N ASP A 81 -8.10 10.86 9.95
CA ASP A 81 -9.43 10.41 10.37
C ASP A 81 -9.84 9.11 9.67
N ALA A 82 -9.65 9.03 8.35
CA ALA A 82 -9.95 7.84 7.56
C ALA A 82 -9.10 6.63 8.01
N LEU A 83 -7.81 6.87 8.29
CA LEU A 83 -6.91 5.83 8.78
C LEU A 83 -7.24 5.39 10.21
N ALA A 84 -7.60 6.33 11.10
CA ALA A 84 -7.96 6.02 12.48
C ALA A 84 -9.12 5.03 12.55
N VAL A 85 -10.17 5.24 11.74
CA VAL A 85 -11.31 4.32 11.64
C VAL A 85 -10.88 2.92 11.19
N GLN A 86 -9.99 2.82 10.19
CA GLN A 86 -9.50 1.53 9.70
C GLN A 86 -8.65 0.79 10.74
N VAL A 87 -7.74 1.50 11.41
CA VAL A 87 -6.88 0.93 12.45
C VAL A 87 -7.71 0.48 13.65
N GLU A 88 -8.68 1.28 14.09
CA GLU A 88 -9.58 0.91 15.19
C GLU A 88 -10.39 -0.35 14.86
N ALA A 89 -10.95 -0.42 13.66
CA ALA A 89 -11.69 -1.61 13.21
C ALA A 89 -10.81 -2.85 13.23
N GLU A 90 -9.54 -2.73 12.80
CA GLU A 90 -8.59 -3.83 12.79
C GLU A 90 -8.18 -4.26 14.20
N LEU A 91 -7.98 -3.31 15.13
CA LEU A 91 -7.72 -3.61 16.54
C LEU A 91 -8.88 -4.39 17.16
N ARG A 92 -10.12 -3.93 16.97
CA ARG A 92 -11.33 -4.63 17.44
C ARG A 92 -11.45 -6.04 16.85
N ARG A 93 -11.10 -6.21 15.57
CA ARG A 93 -11.09 -7.53 14.91
C ARG A 93 -10.07 -8.46 15.55
N ILE A 94 -8.86 -7.98 15.83
CA ILE A 94 -7.80 -8.76 16.49
C ILE A 94 -8.21 -9.13 17.92
N GLU A 95 -8.77 -8.19 18.68
CA GLU A 95 -9.29 -8.42 20.04
C GLU A 95 -10.33 -9.54 20.07
N ALA A 96 -11.29 -9.54 19.13
CA ALA A 96 -12.30 -10.58 19.01
C ALA A 96 -11.69 -11.97 18.73
N ILE A 97 -10.67 -12.04 17.86
CA ILE A 97 -9.96 -13.30 17.56
C ILE A 97 -9.22 -13.81 18.79
N LEU A 98 -8.58 -12.93 19.55
CA LEU A 98 -7.85 -13.30 20.76
C LEU A 98 -8.80 -13.81 21.85
N ALA A 99 -9.93 -13.16 22.07
CA ALA A 99 -10.94 -13.61 23.03
C ALA A 99 -11.46 -15.02 22.72
N GLN A 100 -11.73 -15.31 21.45
CA GLN A 100 -12.17 -16.65 21.01
C GLN A 100 -11.09 -17.73 21.22
N ARG A 101 -9.82 -17.39 21.00
CA ARG A 101 -8.69 -18.32 21.20
C ARG A 101 -8.48 -18.64 22.68
N SER A 102 -8.59 -17.64 23.56
CA SER A 102 -8.50 -17.83 25.01
C SER A 102 -9.63 -18.70 25.54
N GLY A 103 -10.87 -18.49 25.09
CA GLY A 103 -12.02 -19.34 25.45
C GLY A 103 -11.89 -20.79 24.98
N LYS A 104 -11.41 -21.01 23.74
CA LYS A 104 -11.15 -22.36 23.20
C LYS A 104 -10.01 -23.08 23.90
N ARG A 105 -8.98 -22.37 24.37
CA ARG A 105 -7.86 -22.96 25.13
C ARG A 105 -8.30 -23.39 26.53
N SER A 106 -9.19 -22.65 27.18
CA SER A 106 -9.74 -23.00 28.50
C SER A 106 -10.71 -24.20 28.45
N GLN A 107 -11.38 -24.45 27.32
CA GLN A 107 -12.26 -25.61 27.13
C GLN A 107 -11.53 -26.90 26.70
N LYS A 108 -10.30 -26.81 26.18
CA LYS A 108 -9.51 -27.97 25.70
C LYS A 108 -8.71 -28.68 26.80
N GLN A 109 -8.82 -28.28 28.07
CA GLN A 109 -8.13 -28.93 29.19
C GLN A 109 -9.13 -29.74 30.03
N PRO A 110 -9.33 -31.05 29.76
CA PRO A 110 -10.03 -31.93 30.69
C PRO A 110 -9.08 -32.44 31.78
N ALA A 111 -9.68 -32.76 32.92
CA ALA A 111 -9.08 -33.13 34.19
C ALA A 111 -7.98 -34.19 34.08
N ILE A 112 -6.79 -33.88 34.60
CA ILE A 112 -5.96 -34.92 35.22
C ILE A 112 -6.61 -35.21 36.56
N LEU A 113 -7.60 -36.11 36.55
CA LEU A 113 -8.06 -36.74 37.79
C LEU A 113 -7.11 -37.90 38.05
N GLY A 114 -6.23 -37.72 39.03
CA GLY A 114 -5.49 -38.83 39.61
C GLY A 114 -6.44 -39.77 40.34
N SER A 115 -6.17 -41.07 40.23
CA SER A 115 -6.43 -42.03 41.31
C SER A 115 -5.86 -43.40 40.95
N GLN A 116 -4.95 -43.85 41.83
CA GLN A 116 -4.53 -45.22 42.15
C GLN A 116 -3.51 -45.90 41.24
#